data_AF-A0AB94IQ41-F1
#
_entry.id   AF-A0AB94IQ41-F1
#
_cell.length_a   1.000
_cell.length_b   1.000
_cell.length_c   1.000
_cell.angle_alpha   90.00
_cell.angle_beta   90.00
_cell.angle_gamma   90.00
#
_symmetry.space_group_name_H-M   'P 1'
#
loop_
_entity.id
_entity.type
_entity.pdbx_description
1 polymer ?
#
loop_
_entity_poly.entity_id
_entity_poly.type
_entity_poly.pdbx_seq_one_letter_code
_entity_poly.pdbx_strand_id
1 'polypeptide(L)'
;GPIDWRVKNNVKKDFSIIYGFAEDDAKTIVINSEGNIQPNRFFVRDNLWVWYVTFQKDQIKLPIKVTVYDTDGQIIYGGNEKEN
;
A
#
# COMPACT_ATOMS: atom_id res chain seq x y z
N GLY A 1 9.38 -8.69 0.22
CA GLY A 1 8.00 -9.03 0.62
C GLY A 1 7.15 -9.10 -0.64
N PRO A 2 5.86 -9.48 -0.55
CA PRO A 2 4.95 -9.65 -1.71
C PRO A 2 4.66 -8.34 -2.48
N ILE A 3 5.38 -7.27 -2.15
CA ILE A 3 4.98 -5.89 -2.39
C ILE A 3 6.21 -4.98 -2.38
N ASP A 4 6.36 -4.16 -3.43
CA ASP A 4 7.39 -3.11 -3.56
C ASP A 4 6.71 -1.75 -3.70
N TRP A 5 7.01 -0.81 -2.79
CA TRP A 5 6.27 0.45 -2.61
C TRP A 5 7.22 1.63 -2.58
N ARG A 6 6.76 2.73 -3.14
CA ARG A 6 7.49 3.99 -3.24
C ARG A 6 6.60 5.12 -2.75
N VAL A 7 7.26 6.06 -2.09
CA VAL A 7 6.65 7.31 -1.64
C VAL A 7 7.25 8.42 -2.48
N LYS A 8 6.40 9.22 -3.11
CA LYS A 8 6.83 10.44 -3.79
C LYS A 8 6.06 11.62 -3.20
N ASN A 9 6.80 12.43 -2.45
CA ASN A 9 6.32 13.69 -1.89
C ASN A 9 6.44 14.80 -2.95
N ASN A 10 5.64 15.86 -2.82
CA ASN A 10 5.71 17.06 -3.65
C ASN A 10 5.69 16.79 -5.17
N VAL A 11 4.83 15.85 -5.63
CA VAL A 11 4.64 15.61 -7.09
C VAL A 11 4.09 16.88 -7.76
N LYS A 12 3.24 17.60 -7.02
CA LYS A 12 2.80 18.98 -7.25
C LYS A 12 2.69 19.63 -5.87
N LYS A 13 2.61 20.96 -5.79
CA LYS A 13 2.40 21.68 -4.52
C LYS A 13 1.26 21.02 -3.73
N ASP A 14 1.49 20.71 -2.45
CA ASP A 14 0.52 20.08 -1.56
C ASP A 14 0.03 18.71 -2.05
N PHE A 15 0.82 17.97 -2.83
CA PHE A 15 0.42 16.68 -3.39
C PHE A 15 1.50 15.61 -3.30
N SER A 16 1.15 14.50 -2.65
CA SER A 16 2.01 13.33 -2.48
C SER A 16 1.30 12.05 -2.91
N ILE A 17 2.07 11.05 -3.32
CA ILE A 17 1.57 9.74 -3.76
C ILE A 17 2.35 8.61 -3.10
N ILE A 18 1.61 7.57 -2.70
CA ILE A 18 2.15 6.25 -2.42
C ILE A 18 1.72 5.36 -3.57
N TYR A 19 2.65 4.59 -4.12
CA TYR A 19 2.33 3.61 -5.15
C TYR A 19 3.25 2.39 -5.02
N GLY A 20 2.77 1.25 -5.48
CA GLY A 20 3.53 0.01 -5.43
C GLY A 20 2.94 -1.08 -6.32
N PHE A 21 3.70 -2.15 -6.45
CA PHE A 21 3.27 -3.36 -7.14
C PHE A 21 2.98 -4.45 -6.13
N ALA A 22 1.95 -5.25 -6.41
CA ALA A 22 1.61 -6.46 -5.66
C ALA A 22 1.18 -7.56 -6.63
N GLU A 23 1.43 -8.80 -6.25
CA GLU A 23 0.87 -9.96 -6.95
C GLU A 23 -0.63 -10.14 -6.60
N ASP A 24 -1.29 -11.06 -7.31
CA ASP A 24 -2.74 -11.24 -7.22
C ASP A 24 -3.18 -11.87 -5.88
N ASP A 25 -2.26 -12.47 -5.14
CA ASP A 25 -2.46 -12.93 -3.77
C ASP A 25 -2.83 -11.78 -2.81
N ALA A 26 -2.31 -10.57 -3.06
CA ALA A 26 -2.73 -9.36 -2.36
C ALA A 26 -4.11 -8.90 -2.84
N LYS A 27 -5.16 -9.21 -2.08
CA LYS A 27 -6.54 -8.80 -2.41
C LYS A 27 -6.93 -7.47 -1.77
N THR A 28 -6.42 -7.20 -0.57
CA THR A 28 -6.64 -5.93 0.13
C THR A 28 -5.34 -5.43 0.72
N ILE A 29 -5.11 -4.11 0.62
CA ILE A 29 -3.97 -3.45 1.24
C ILE A 29 -4.51 -2.29 2.06
N VAL A 30 -3.99 -2.11 3.27
CA VAL A 30 -4.34 -1.03 4.18
C VAL A 30 -3.07 -0.28 4.55
N ILE A 31 -3.04 1.03 4.33
CA ILE A 31 -1.95 1.91 4.72
C ILE A 31 -2.25 2.45 6.13
N ASN A 32 -1.69 1.78 7.13
CA ASN A 32 -1.92 2.05 8.55
C ASN A 32 -1.31 3.38 9.00
N SER A 33 -0.17 3.78 8.40
CA SER A 33 0.53 5.03 8.76
C SER A 33 -0.22 6.30 8.35
N GLU A 34 -1.28 6.18 7.55
CA GLU A 34 -2.02 7.28 6.94
C GLU A 34 -3.53 7.20 7.24
N GLY A 35 -3.92 6.66 8.40
CA GLY A 35 -5.33 6.61 8.81
C GLY A 35 -6.10 5.42 8.24
N ASN A 36 -5.41 4.28 8.05
CA ASN A 36 -5.99 3.03 7.56
C ASN A 36 -6.66 3.16 6.19
N ILE A 37 -5.99 3.82 5.26
CA ILE A 37 -6.53 4.05 3.92
C ILE A 37 -6.29 2.82 3.05
N GLN A 38 -7.35 2.38 2.36
CA GLN A 38 -7.25 1.40 1.30
C GLN A 38 -6.86 2.10 -0.03
N PRO A 39 -5.74 1.74 -0.66
CA PRO A 39 -5.35 2.30 -1.94
C PRO A 39 -6.25 1.77 -3.07
N ASN A 40 -6.33 2.54 -4.14
CA ASN A 40 -6.92 2.10 -5.40
C ASN A 40 -5.96 1.11 -6.10
N ARG A 41 -6.49 0.24 -6.95
CA ARG A 41 -5.67 -0.65 -7.77
C ARG A 41 -6.15 -0.74 -9.21
N PHE A 42 -5.24 -1.05 -10.11
CA PHE A 42 -5.56 -1.44 -11.48
C PHE A 42 -4.63 -2.57 -11.96
N PHE A 43 -5.18 -3.42 -12.82
CA PHE A 43 -4.48 -4.57 -13.38
C PHE A 43 -3.45 -4.11 -14.42
N VAL A 44 -2.26 -4.71 -14.38
CA VAL A 44 -1.21 -4.44 -15.38
C VAL A 44 -1.09 -5.59 -16.36
N ARG A 45 -0.72 -6.79 -15.88
CA ARG A 45 -0.57 -8.02 -16.66
C ARG A 45 -0.37 -9.22 -15.74
N ASP A 46 -0.60 -10.42 -16.27
CA ASP A 46 -0.38 -11.70 -15.57
C ASP A 46 -1.08 -11.70 -14.21
N ASN A 47 -0.32 -11.66 -13.11
CA ASN A 47 -0.81 -11.54 -11.74
C ASN A 47 -0.41 -10.23 -11.07
N LEU A 48 0.05 -9.23 -11.83
CA LEU A 48 0.62 -7.99 -11.32
C LEU A 48 -0.40 -6.85 -11.29
N TRP A 49 -0.57 -6.27 -10.10
CA TRP A 49 -1.41 -5.12 -9.84
C TRP A 49 -0.57 -3.91 -9.44
N VAL A 50 -0.94 -2.74 -9.94
CA VAL A 50 -0.47 -1.47 -9.37
C VAL A 50 -1.47 -1.02 -8.34
N TRP A 51 -0.96 -0.68 -7.17
CA TRP A 51 -1.71 -0.05 -6.08
C TRP A 51 -1.23 1.38 -5.89
N TYR A 52 -2.14 2.31 -5.63
CA TYR A 52 -1.80 3.71 -5.42
C TYR A 52 -2.82 4.45 -4.56
N VAL A 53 -2.33 5.49 -3.89
CA VAL A 53 -3.17 6.47 -3.18
C VAL A 53 -2.50 7.83 -3.24
N THR A 54 -3.34 8.86 -3.35
CA THR A 54 -2.92 10.26 -3.44
C THR A 54 -3.35 11.03 -2.20
N PHE A 55 -2.52 11.97 -1.77
CA PHE A 55 -2.78 12.81 -0.60
C PHE A 55 -2.65 14.29 -0.97
N GLN A 56 -3.58 15.11 -0.48
CA GLN A 56 -3.45 16.57 -0.50
C GLN A 56 -2.61 17.04 0.69
N LYS A 57 -1.33 16.71 0.68
CA LYS A 57 -0.34 17.17 1.66
C LYS A 57 1.08 17.05 1.09
N ASP A 58 1.99 17.85 1.63
CA ASP A 58 3.39 17.91 1.20
C ASP A 58 4.21 16.66 1.56
N GLN A 59 3.92 16.03 2.72
CA GLN A 59 4.74 14.94 3.21
C GLN A 59 3.92 13.80 3.82
N ILE A 60 4.25 12.59 3.37
CA ILE A 60 3.74 11.33 3.92
C ILE A 60 4.58 10.89 5.13
N LYS A 61 3.91 10.32 6.14
CA LYS A 61 4.56 9.86 7.37
C LYS A 61 5.36 8.59 7.10
N LEU A 62 6.67 8.64 7.35
CA LEU A 62 7.58 7.51 7.23
C LEU A 62 7.92 6.90 8.61
N PRO A 63 8.23 5.59 8.71
CA PRO A 63 8.10 4.59 7.63
C PRO A 63 6.63 4.30 7.32
N ILE A 64 6.35 3.91 6.07
CA ILE A 64 5.01 3.45 5.70
C ILE A 64 4.74 2.13 6.41
N LYS A 65 3.60 2.06 7.09
CA LYS A 65 3.10 0.81 7.66
C LYS A 65 1.94 0.34 6.82
N VAL A 66 2.05 -0.87 6.27
CA VAL A 66 0.97 -1.51 5.50
C VAL A 66 0.57 -2.83 6.14
N THR A 67 -0.68 -3.23 5.95
CA THR A 67 -1.16 -4.59 6.13
C THR A 67 -1.78 -5.07 4.82
N VAL A 68 -1.52 -6.30 4.45
CA VAL A 68 -1.95 -6.93 3.20
C VAL A 68 -2.71 -8.18 3.56
N TYR A 69 -3.86 -8.35 2.93
CA TYR A 69 -4.77 -9.45 3.16
C TYR A 69 -5.00 -10.23 1.87
N ASP A 70 -5.15 -11.54 2.02
CA ASP A 70 -5.58 -12.42 0.93
C ASP A 70 -7.10 -12.41 0.73
N THR A 71 -7.59 -13.34 -0.09
CA THR A 71 -9.01 -13.47 -0.44
C THR A 71 -9.89 -13.92 0.73
N ASP A 72 -9.31 -14.57 1.74
CA ASP A 72 -10.02 -15.03 2.93
C ASP A 72 -10.00 -13.96 4.04
N GLY A 73 -9.35 -12.82 3.78
CA GLY A 73 -9.13 -11.77 4.76
C GLY A 73 -8.03 -12.11 5.77
N GLN A 74 -7.17 -13.07 5.48
CA GLN A 74 -6.02 -13.40 6.33
C GLN A 74 -4.85 -12.48 6.01
N ILE A 75 -4.07 -12.12 7.02
CA ILE A 75 -2.89 -11.28 6.85
C ILE A 75 -1.77 -12.11 6.21
N ILE A 76 -1.31 -11.68 5.03
CA ILE A 76 -0.17 -12.28 4.32
C ILE A 76 1.09 -11.42 4.40
N TYR A 77 0.96 -10.13 4.73
CA TYR A 77 2.08 -9.22 4.99
C TYR A 77 1.65 -8.04 5.86
N GLY A 78 2.51 -7.61 6.78
CA GLY A 78 2.21 -6.49 7.69
C GLY A 78 1.50 -6.92 8.98
N GLY A 79 1.43 -6.01 9.95
CA GLY A 79 1.16 -6.36 11.36
C GLY A 79 2.45 -6.66 12.12
N ASN A 80 2.44 -6.43 13.43
CA ASN A 80 3.55 -6.86 14.30
C ASN A 80 3.75 -8.37 14.10
N GLU A 81 5.01 -8.81 14.11
CA GLU A 81 5.40 -10.21 14.14
C GLU A 81 4.44 -11.02 15.02
N LYS A 82 4.05 -12.19 14.53
CA LYS A 82 3.22 -13.16 15.25
C LYS A 82 3.65 -13.21 16.72
N GLU A 83 2.70 -13.01 17.62
CA GLU A 83 2.76 -13.60 18.96
C GLU A 83 3.08 -15.08 18.77
N ASN A 84 4.28 -15.48 19.16
CA ASN A 84 4.68 -16.86 19.43
C ASN A 84 5.66 -16.83 20.59
#